data_AF-G2QKE7-F1
#
_entry.id   AF-G2QKE7-F1
#
_cell.length_a   1.000
_cell.length_b   1.000
_cell.length_c   1.000
_cell.angle_alpha   90.00
_cell.angle_beta   90.00
_cell.angle_gamma   90.00
#
_symmetry.space_group_name_H-M   'P 1'
#
loop_
_entity.id
_entity.type
_entity.pdbx_description
1 polymer ?
#
loop_
_entity_poly.entity_id
_entity_poly.type
_entity_poly.pdbx_seq_one_letter_code
_entity_poly.pdbx_strand_id
1 'polypeptide(L)' 'MAVLDHKFRVRGVEGLRVVDASAFPAVPGAFPSCPTMVLSAKAAEVILADASERLR' A
#
# COMPACT_ATOMS: atom_id res chain seq x y z
N MET A 1 15.54 6.99 1.09
CA MET A 1 15.02 6.22 -0.06
C MET A 1 13.85 5.36 0.43
N ALA A 2 12.67 5.42 -0.17
CA ALA A 2 11.52 4.61 0.25
C ALA A 2 11.53 3.22 -0.41
N VAL A 3 10.97 2.20 0.24
CA VAL A 3 10.92 0.82 -0.29
C VAL A 3 9.73 0.62 -1.25
N LEU A 4 8.62 1.32 -1.01
CA LEU A 4 7.38 1.21 -1.78
C LEU A 4 7.15 2.40 -2.72
N ASP A 5 6.52 2.17 -3.86
CA ASP A 5 5.98 3.24 -4.71
C ASP A 5 4.58 3.73 -4.25
N HIS A 6 4.03 4.73 -4.93
CA HIS A 6 2.72 5.32 -4.60
C HIS A 6 1.53 4.38 -4.85
N LYS A 7 1.75 3.23 -5.51
CA LYS A 7 0.74 2.18 -5.72
C LYS A 7 0.97 0.96 -4.82
N PHE A 8 1.74 1.13 -3.74
CA PHE A 8 2.05 0.09 -2.74
C PHE A 8 2.91 -1.05 -3.27
N ARG A 9 3.57 -0.88 -4.43
CA ARG A 9 4.41 -1.91 -5.04
C ARG A 9 5.80 -1.86 -4.44
N VAL A 10 6.39 -3.04 -4.23
CA VAL A 10 7.79 -3.14 -3.79
C VAL A 10 8.70 -2.78 -4.95
N ARG A 11 9.56 -1.77 -4.77
CA ARG A 11 10.50 -1.36 -5.83
C ARG A 11 11.46 -2.50 -6.15
N GLY A 12 11.56 -2.86 -7.43
CA GLY A 12 12.45 -3.92 -7.92
C GLY A 12 11.92 -5.35 -7.77
N VAL A 13 10.67 -5.54 -7.33
CA VAL A 13 10.02 -6.85 -7.24
C VAL A 13 8.72 -6.85 -8.04
N GLU A 14 8.55 -7.83 -8.91
CA GLU A 14 7.34 -7.97 -9.71
C GLU A 14 6.21 -8.65 -8.91
N GLY A 15 4.97 -8.22 -9.14
CA GLY A 15 3.78 -8.86 -8.58
C GLY A 15 3.59 -8.70 -7.06
N LEU A 16 4.49 -8.02 -6.35
CA LEU A 16 4.45 -7.87 -4.90
C LEU A 16 4.01 -6.47 -4.45
N ARG A 17 3.08 -6.43 -3.50
CA ARG A 17 2.65 -5.22 -2.80
C ARG A 17 2.67 -5.43 -1.29
N VAL A 18 2.89 -4.35 -0.54
CA VAL A 18 2.84 -4.35 0.93
C VAL A 18 1.81 -3.32 1.39
N VAL A 19 0.85 -3.78 2.20
CA VAL A 19 -0.27 -2.98 2.72
C VAL A 19 -0.44 -3.32 4.20
N ASP A 20 0.50 -2.86 5.01
CA ASP A 20 0.48 -3.03 6.47
C ASP A 20 1.20 -1.85 7.14
N ALA A 21 1.44 -1.94 8.45
CA ALA A 21 2.11 -0.89 9.21
C ALA A 21 3.55 -0.59 8.74
N SER A 22 4.23 -1.53 8.06
CA SER A 22 5.60 -1.33 7.55
C SER A 22 5.69 -0.34 6.39
N ALA A 23 4.54 0.00 5.77
CA ALA A 23 4.48 1.04 4.75
C ALA A 23 4.72 2.45 5.31
N PHE A 24 4.55 2.64 6.63
CA PHE A 24 4.81 3.91 7.29
C PHE A 24 6.27 3.98 7.74
N PRO A 25 6.98 5.11 7.50
CA PRO A 25 8.33 5.30 8.03
C PRO A 25 8.35 5.40 9.56
N ALA A 26 7.23 5.84 10.15
CA ALA A 26 6.97 5.87 11.59
C ALA A 26 5.45 5.78 11.80
N VAL A 27 5.01 5.18 12.91
CA VAL A 27 3.59 5.01 13.22
C VAL A 27 2.89 6.37 13.30
N PRO A 28 1.83 6.61 12.49
CA PRO A 28 1.03 7.81 12.63
C PRO A 28 0.12 7.75 13.87
N GLY A 29 0.32 8.67 14.82
CA GLY A 29 -0.51 8.78 16.02
C GLY A 29 -0.30 7.63 17.03
N ALA A 30 -1.24 7.48 17.96
CA ALA A 30 -1.09 6.56 19.09
C ALA A 30 -1.58 5.13 18.82
N PHE A 31 -2.46 4.93 17.83
CA PHE A 31 -3.12 3.65 17.57
C PHE A 31 -2.73 3.14 16.18
N PRO A 32 -1.74 2.24 16.03
CA PRO A 32 -1.27 1.76 14.73
C PRO A 32 -2.34 1.10 13.86
N SER A 33 -3.39 0.55 14.48
CA SER A 33 -4.51 -0.06 13.77
C SER A 33 -5.30 0.95 12.94
N CYS A 34 -5.51 2.17 13.46
CA CYS A 34 -6.26 3.22 12.76
C CYS A 34 -5.64 3.61 11.41
N PRO A 35 -4.37 4.06 11.32
CA PRO A 35 -3.75 4.40 10.05
C PRO A 35 -3.57 3.17 9.15
N THR A 36 -3.34 1.97 9.71
CA THR A 36 -3.24 0.74 8.91
C THR A 36 -4.58 0.40 8.23
N MET A 37 -5.71 0.54 8.93
CA MET A 37 -7.04 0.34 8.34
C MET A 37 -7.32 1.36 7.23
N VAL A 38 -7.00 2.64 7.45
CA VAL A 38 -7.21 3.70 6.45
C VAL A 38 -6.33 3.47 5.21
N LEU A 39 -5.05 3.11 5.42
CA LEU A 39 -4.13 2.71 4.35
C LEU A 39 -4.70 1.53 3.55
N SER A 40 -5.21 0.52 4.25
CA SER A 40 -5.78 -0.68 3.62
C SER A 40 -6.99 -0.35 2.75
N ALA A 41 -7.88 0.52 3.23
CA ALA A 41 -9.02 1.00 2.43
C ALA A 41 -8.55 1.69 1.15
N LYS A 42 -7.55 2.57 1.25
CA LYS A 42 -7.01 3.24 0.05
C LYS A 42 -6.30 2.27 -0.90
N ALA A 43 -5.56 1.32 -0.35
CA ALA A 43 -4.85 0.32 -1.15
C ALA A 43 -5.80 -0.61 -1.90
N ALA A 44 -6.93 -0.98 -1.31
CA ALA A 44 -7.95 -1.78 -1.99
C ALA A 44 -8.43 -1.09 -3.28
N GLU A 45 -8.76 0.21 -3.22
CA GLU A 45 -9.14 0.99 -4.41
C GLU A 45 -8.05 0.97 -5.49
N VAL A 46 -6.80 1.22 -5.09
CA VAL A 46 -5.65 1.29 -6.02
C VAL A 46 -5.33 -0.08 -6.64
N ILE A 47 -5.47 -1.16 -5.88
CA ILE A 47 -5.24 -2.53 -6.36
C ILE A 47 -6.31 -2.93 -7.36
N LEU A 48 -7.59 -2.69 -7.06
CA LEU A 48 -8.70 -3.02 -7.95
C LEU A 48 -8.66 -2.20 -9.25
N ALA A 49 -8.28 -0.92 -9.18
CA ALA A 49 -8.10 -0.08 -10.36
C ALA A 49 -6.95 -0.61 -11.25
N ASP A 50 -5.76 -0.88 -10.68
CA ASP A 50 -4.62 -1.39 -11.43
C ASP A 50 -4.88 -2.80 -12.01
N ALA A 51 -5.66 -3.64 -11.31
CA ALA A 51 -6.11 -4.94 -11.83
C ALA A 51 -7.07 -4.79 -13.02
N SER A 52 -8.02 -3.85 -12.93
CA SER A 52 -8.95 -3.55 -14.02
C SER A 52 -8.24 -2.99 -15.25
N GLU A 53 -7.21 -2.16 -15.05
CA GLU A 53 -6.36 -1.65 -16.14
C GLU A 53 -5.60 -2.77 -16.87
N ARG A 54 -5.14 -3.80 -16.16
CA ARG A 54 -4.40 -4.95 -16.75
C ARG A 54 -5.26 -5.92 -17.53
N LEU A 55 -6.58 -5.94 -17.27
CA LEU A 55 -7.52 -6.82 -17.95
C LEU A 55 -8.09 -6.20 -19.23
N ARG A 56 -7.83 -4.91 -19.47
CA ARG A 56 -8.17 -4.20 -20.69
C ARG A 56 -7.02 -4.31 -21.69
#